data_AF-A0A661JYB8-F1
#
_entry.id   AF-A0A661JYB8-F1
#
_cell.length_a   1.000
_cell.length_b   1.000
_cell.length_c   1.000
_cell.angle_alpha   90.00
_cell.angle_beta   90.00
_cell.angle_gamma   90.00
#
_symmetry.space_group_name_H-M   'P 1'
#
loop_
_entity.id
_entity.type
_entity.pdbx_description
1 polymer ?
#
loop_
_entity_poly.entity_id
_entity_poly.type
_entity_poly.pdbx_seq_one_letter_code
_entity_poly.pdbx_strand_id
1 'polypeptide(L)'
;MLFCGSITMASQEIEGYININTATAEELQMLPGIGVSTAQGIVAFRNANGPFKSVDDLMKVKGIGEKKLNAIKAYLRLEGKTTLHIK
;
A
#
# COMPACT_ATOMS: atom_id res chain seq x y z
N MET A 1 -31.19 25.38 -10.93
CA MET A 1 -30.37 24.16 -11.10
C MET A 1 -28.93 24.53 -10.79
N LEU A 2 -28.43 24.21 -9.60
CA LEU A 2 -27.05 24.47 -9.18
C LEU A 2 -26.46 23.14 -8.69
N PHE A 3 -25.85 22.39 -9.60
CA PHE A 3 -24.90 21.34 -9.24
C PHE A 3 -23.52 22.01 -9.19
N CYS A 4 -23.11 22.38 -7.98
CA CYS A 4 -21.75 22.83 -7.69
C CYS A 4 -20.80 21.66 -7.96
N GLY A 5 -19.75 21.94 -8.74
CA GLY A 5 -18.87 20.94 -9.31
C GLY A 5 -18.17 20.05 -8.28
N SER A 6 -18.23 18.75 -8.52
CA SER A 6 -17.33 17.77 -7.89
C SER A 6 -15.92 17.97 -8.43
N ILE A 7 -15.14 18.80 -7.76
CA ILE A 7 -13.68 18.84 -7.97
C ILE A 7 -13.11 17.65 -7.20
N THR A 8 -13.19 16.46 -7.80
CA THR A 8 -12.41 15.31 -7.34
C THR A 8 -10.95 15.63 -7.63
N MET A 9 -10.20 15.94 -6.59
CA MET A 9 -8.78 16.28 -6.66
C MET A 9 -7.98 15.14 -7.29
N ALA A 10 -7.13 15.53 -8.23
CA ALA A 10 -6.09 14.77 -8.90
C ALA A 10 -5.60 13.54 -8.12
N SER A 11 -6.08 12.37 -8.52
CA SER A 11 -5.32 11.14 -8.39
C SER A 11 -4.06 11.31 -9.24
N GLN A 12 -2.90 11.40 -8.60
CA GLN A 12 -1.72 10.89 -9.29
C GLN A 12 -2.04 9.44 -9.58
N GLU A 13 -2.31 9.15 -10.86
CA GLU A 13 -2.57 7.80 -11.34
C GLU A 13 -1.29 6.99 -11.18
N ILE A 14 -1.07 6.48 -9.97
CA ILE A 14 -0.33 5.24 -9.79
C ILE A 14 -1.22 4.17 -10.43
N GLU A 15 -1.08 4.00 -11.75
CA GLU A 15 -1.71 2.91 -12.50
C GLU A 15 -1.05 1.60 -12.06
N GLY A 16 -1.48 1.07 -10.92
CA GLY A 16 -0.89 -0.15 -10.39
C GLY A 16 -1.36 -0.45 -8.98
N TYR A 17 -1.47 -1.74 -8.71
CA TYR A 17 -1.65 -2.23 -7.36
C TYR A 17 -0.33 -2.82 -6.86
N ILE A 18 0.04 -2.48 -5.64
CA ILE A 18 1.17 -3.11 -4.97
C ILE A 18 0.66 -4.35 -4.27
N ASN A 19 1.15 -5.50 -4.69
CA ASN A 19 0.85 -6.74 -4.00
C ASN A 19 1.74 -6.85 -2.76
N ILE A 20 1.15 -6.80 -1.56
CA ILE A 20 1.90 -6.83 -0.29
C ILE A 20 2.66 -8.14 -0.06
N ASN A 21 2.22 -9.23 -0.70
CA ASN A 21 2.85 -10.54 -0.58
C ASN A 21 4.07 -10.69 -1.48
N THR A 22 4.11 -10.01 -2.62
CA THR A 22 5.22 -10.09 -3.57
C THR A 22 6.07 -8.84 -3.64
N ALA A 23 5.57 -7.72 -3.10
CA ALA A 23 6.27 -6.45 -3.15
C ALA A 23 7.62 -6.50 -2.42
N THR A 24 8.57 -5.76 -2.99
CA THR A 24 9.86 -5.49 -2.38
C THR A 24 9.73 -4.37 -1.35
N ALA A 25 10.74 -4.23 -0.49
CA ALA A 25 10.79 -3.10 0.44
C ALA A 25 10.81 -1.75 -0.30
N GLU A 26 11.36 -1.69 -1.51
CA GLU A 26 11.44 -0.46 -2.32
C GLU A 26 10.06 -0.07 -2.86
N GLU A 27 9.30 -1.02 -3.38
CA GLU A 27 7.93 -0.79 -3.86
C GLU A 27 7.01 -0.34 -2.72
N LEU A 28 7.15 -0.96 -1.54
CA LEU A 28 6.38 -0.56 -0.36
C LEU A 28 6.73 0.87 0.11
N GLN A 29 7.97 1.31 -0.07
CA GLN A 29 8.41 2.68 0.25
C GLN A 29 7.84 3.74 -0.71
N MET A 30 7.42 3.35 -1.92
CA MET A 30 6.74 4.27 -2.83
C MET A 30 5.36 4.70 -2.32
N LEU A 31 4.81 3.98 -1.34
CA LEU A 31 3.52 4.30 -0.75
C LEU A 31 3.61 5.49 0.21
N PRO A 32 2.66 6.43 0.14
CA PRO A 32 2.66 7.60 1.00
C PRO A 32 2.57 7.21 2.48
N GLY A 33 3.56 7.61 3.27
CA GLY A 33 3.63 7.33 4.71
C GLY A 33 4.31 6.01 5.09
N ILE A 34 4.77 5.20 4.13
CA ILE A 34 5.62 4.04 4.40
C ILE A 34 7.08 4.44 4.25
N GLY A 35 7.84 4.30 5.34
CA GLY A 35 9.29 4.52 5.33
C GLY A 35 10.06 3.21 5.34
N VAL A 36 11.40 3.30 5.21
CA VAL A 36 12.33 2.16 5.21
C VAL A 36 12.05 1.17 6.35
N SER A 37 11.93 1.66 7.59
CA SER A 37 11.71 0.80 8.77
C SER A 37 10.39 0.03 8.70
N THR A 38 9.34 0.68 8.18
CA THR A 38 8.04 0.05 8.02
C THR A 38 8.06 -0.98 6.90
N ALA A 39 8.65 -0.65 5.75
CA ALA A 39 8.79 -1.58 4.63
C ALA A 39 9.61 -2.83 5.00
N GLN A 40 10.72 -2.65 5.72
CA GLN A 40 11.48 -3.76 6.29
C GLN A 40 10.66 -4.58 7.28
N GLY A 41 9.86 -3.92 8.13
CA GLY A 41 8.93 -4.57 9.04
C GLY A 41 7.91 -5.45 8.33
N ILE A 42 7.38 -5.00 7.19
CA ILE A 42 6.42 -5.77 6.38
C ILE A 42 7.09 -7.03 5.83
N VAL A 43 8.30 -6.89 5.25
CA VAL A 43 9.07 -8.02 4.72
C VAL A 43 9.44 -9.02 5.82
N ALA A 44 9.91 -8.53 6.97
CA ALA A 44 10.22 -9.36 8.13
C ALA A 44 8.99 -10.08 8.68
N PHE A 45 7.84 -9.39 8.77
CA PHE A 45 6.59 -9.98 9.20
C PHE A 45 6.16 -11.10 8.25
N ARG A 46 6.27 -10.90 6.93
CA ARG A 46 5.97 -11.92 5.91
C ARG A 46 6.87 -13.15 6.07
N ASN A 47 8.16 -12.94 6.32
CA ASN A 47 9.10 -14.04 6.52
C ASN A 47 8.82 -14.83 7.81
N ALA A 48 8.35 -14.16 8.87
CA ALA A 48 8.10 -14.79 10.17
C ALA A 48 6.70 -15.41 10.32
N ASN A 49 5.66 -14.77 9.78
CA ASN A 49 4.25 -15.17 9.95
C ASN A 49 3.65 -15.79 8.67
N GLY A 50 4.34 -15.68 7.54
CA GLY A 50 3.82 -16.08 6.23
C GLY A 50 3.13 -14.92 5.49
N PRO A 51 2.50 -15.22 4.34
CA PRO A 51 1.85 -14.21 3.51
C PRO A 51 0.69 -13.53 4.24
N PHE A 52 0.50 -12.24 3.98
CA PHE A 52 -0.61 -11.45 4.46
C PHE A 52 -1.91 -11.88 3.75
N LYS A 53 -2.95 -12.12 4.55
CA LYS A 53 -4.28 -12.53 4.07
C LYS A 53 -5.21 -11.35 3.83
N SER A 54 -4.96 -10.22 4.48
CA SER A 54 -5.77 -9.00 4.40
C SER A 54 -4.87 -7.77 4.48
N VAL A 55 -5.34 -6.64 3.91
CA VAL A 55 -4.63 -5.36 4.04
C VAL A 55 -4.55 -4.90 5.50
N ASP A 56 -5.58 -5.19 6.31
CA ASP A 56 -5.58 -4.91 7.76
C ASP A 56 -4.47 -5.62 8.53
N ASP A 57 -3.93 -6.72 7.99
CA ASP A 57 -2.89 -7.50 8.63
C ASP A 57 -1.55 -6.71 8.67
N LEU A 58 -1.42 -5.69 7.82
CA LEU A 58 -0.35 -4.68 7.90
C LEU A 58 -0.36 -3.88 9.22
N MET A 59 -1.51 -3.72 9.90
CA MET A 59 -1.55 -3.06 11.21
C MET A 59 -0.79 -3.84 12.28
N LYS A 60 -0.54 -5.14 12.08
CA LYS A 60 0.28 -5.94 12.99
C LYS A 60 1.76 -5.61 12.87
N VAL A 61 2.17 -4.93 11.80
CA VAL A 61 3.55 -4.49 11.59
C VAL A 61 3.81 -3.22 12.38
N LYS A 62 4.87 -3.24 13.20
CA LYS A 62 5.32 -2.04 13.93
C LYS A 62 5.61 -0.89 12.96
N GLY A 63 4.95 0.25 13.18
CA GLY A 63 5.13 1.47 12.38
C GLY A 63 4.04 1.74 11.33
N ILE A 64 3.09 0.82 11.16
CA ILE A 64 1.83 1.06 10.43
C ILE A 64 0.76 1.46 11.43
N GLY A 65 0.27 2.69 11.31
CA GLY A 65 -0.91 3.17 12.02
C GLY A 65 -2.11 3.27 11.08
N GLU A 66 -3.30 3.43 11.66
CA GLU A 66 -4.57 3.53 10.92
C GLU A 66 -4.53 4.61 9.83
N LYS A 67 -3.91 5.76 10.12
CA LYS A 67 -3.75 6.86 9.14
C LYS A 67 -2.99 6.42 7.88
N LYS A 68 -1.89 5.69 8.06
CA LYS A 68 -1.06 5.20 6.95
C LYS A 68 -1.80 4.11 6.19
N LEU A 69 -2.37 3.15 6.92
CA LEU A 69 -3.16 2.07 6.32
C LEU A 69 -4.27 2.64 5.45
N ASN A 70 -5.02 3.62 5.95
CA ASN A 70 -6.15 4.19 5.22
C ASN A 70 -5.71 4.95 3.96
N ALA A 71 -4.50 5.54 3.96
CA ALA A 71 -3.92 6.18 2.78
C ALA A 71 -3.43 5.17 1.74
N ILE A 72 -2.87 4.03 2.18
CA ILE A 72 -2.28 3.04 1.26
C ILE A 72 -3.27 1.96 0.81
N LYS A 73 -4.33 1.66 1.59
CA LYS A 73 -5.26 0.56 1.31
C LYS A 73 -5.90 0.64 -0.08
N ALA A 74 -6.04 1.84 -0.62
CA ALA A 74 -6.56 2.08 -1.97
C ALA A 74 -5.63 1.53 -3.08
N TYR A 75 -4.34 1.42 -2.79
CA TYR A 75 -3.27 1.01 -3.72
C TYR A 75 -2.76 -0.42 -3.46
N LEU A 76 -3.28 -1.09 -2.43
CA LEU A 76 -2.83 -2.42 -2.04
C LEU A 76 -3.73 -3.52 -2.58
N ARG A 77 -3.12 -4.63 -3.02
CA ARG A 77 -3.81 -5.89 -3.36
C ARG A 77 -3.17 -7.06 -2.63
N LEU A 78 -3.96 -8.11 -2.45
CA LEU A 78 -3.55 -9.38 -1.82
C LEU A 78 -3.20 -10.45 -2.85
N GLU A 79 -3.81 -10.35 -4.02
CA GLU A 79 -3.81 -11.33 -5.09
C GLU A 79 -3.42 -10.63 -6.41
N GLY A 80 -2.59 -11.28 -7.23
CA GLY A 80 -2.18 -10.79 -8.56
C GLY A 80 -0.66 -10.61 -8.72
N LYS A 81 -0.19 -10.54 -9.97
CA LYS A 81 1.21 -10.20 -10.29
C LYS A 81 1.44 -8.71 -10.01
N THR A 82 2.48 -8.35 -9.25
CA THR A 82 2.92 -6.95 -9.13
C THR A 82 3.23 -6.44 -10.53
N THR A 83 2.42 -5.49 -11.01
CA THR A 83 2.53 -4.90 -12.36
C THR A 83 2.89 -3.43 -12.24
N LEU A 84 3.76 -3.07 -11.29
CA LEU A 84 4.31 -1.73 -11.20
C LEU A 84 5.24 -1.52 -12.41
N HIS A 85 4.70 -0.89 -13.44
CA HIS A 85 5.49 -0.33 -14.54
C HIS A 85 5.71 1.14 -14.23
N ILE A 86 6.96 1.50 -13.92
CA ILE A 86 7.39 2.89 -13.90
C ILE A 86 7.52 3.29 -15.38
N LYS A 87 6.78 4.30 -15.83
CA LYS A 87 6.99 4.95 -17.14
C LYS A 87 8.23 5.83 -17.11
#